data_AF-A0A852ZVT9-F1
#
_entry.id   AF-A0A852ZVT9-F1
#
_cell.length_a   1.000
_cell.length_b   1.000
_cell.length_c   1.000
_cell.angle_alpha   90.00
_cell.angle_beta   90.00
_cell.angle_gamma   90.00
#
_symmetry.space_group_name_H-M   'P 1'
#
loop_
_entity.id
_entity.type
_entity.pdbx_description
1 polymer ?
#
loop_
_entity_poly.entity_id
_entity_poly.type
_entity_poly.pdbx_seq_one_letter_code
_entity_poly.pdbx_strand_id
1 'polypeptide(L)'
;MSELGPDRPDTMQHGDLNQSNVLRGTREDWQAIDPHGYVGEIAFECLTHLRDRWTELKRLPDPDRALRRRIEIFADAAEIDRERAMRWTHTRAVQAILRAGPHDGPRDDSDVHEWMAASLTD
;
A
#
# COMPACT_ATOMS: atom_id res chain seq x y z
N MET A 1 -6.89 12.84 14.16
CA MET A 1 -7.69 11.60 13.94
C MET A 1 -9.05 11.84 13.29
N SER A 2 -9.50 13.08 13.05
CA SER A 2 -10.83 13.37 12.45
C SER A 2 -10.93 13.15 10.94
N GLU A 3 -9.80 13.01 10.24
CA GLU A 3 -9.80 13.05 8.76
C GLU A 3 -9.94 11.68 8.10
N LEU A 4 -9.80 10.57 8.84
CA LEU A 4 -9.77 9.21 8.28
C LEU A 4 -11.05 8.38 8.59
N GLY A 5 -12.16 9.00 9.02
CA GLY A 5 -13.30 8.20 9.50
C GLY A 5 -14.71 8.81 9.64
N PRO A 6 -15.13 9.89 8.95
CA PRO A 6 -16.55 10.24 8.96
C PRO A 6 -17.39 9.35 8.04
N ASP A 7 -16.81 8.89 6.92
CA ASP A 7 -17.50 8.03 5.95
C ASP A 7 -17.23 6.56 6.27
N ARG A 8 -18.28 5.75 6.35
CA ARG A 8 -18.19 4.28 6.35
C ARG A 8 -18.26 3.83 4.89
N PRO A 9 -17.14 3.53 4.23
CA PRO A 9 -17.17 3.10 2.85
C PRO A 9 -17.69 1.66 2.82
N ASP A 10 -18.63 1.35 1.93
CA ASP A 10 -19.12 -0.02 1.72
C ASP A 10 -18.26 -0.78 0.69
N THR A 11 -17.08 -0.25 0.37
CA THR A 11 -16.19 -0.83 -0.64
C THR A 11 -15.39 -1.98 -0.04
N MET A 12 -15.49 -3.16 -0.68
CA MET A 12 -14.68 -4.32 -0.34
C MET A 12 -13.24 -4.11 -0.82
N GLN A 13 -12.32 -4.35 0.10
CA GLN A 13 -10.88 -4.34 -0.08
C GLN A 13 -10.35 -5.77 -0.19
N HIS A 14 -9.33 -5.95 -1.02
CA HIS A 14 -8.56 -7.18 -1.07
C HIS A 14 -7.72 -7.39 0.20
N GLY A 15 -7.10 -6.32 0.71
CA GLY A 15 -6.27 -6.33 1.92
C GLY A 15 -4.86 -6.93 1.75
N ASP A 16 -4.59 -7.59 0.61
CA ASP A 16 -3.28 -8.14 0.23
C ASP A 16 -3.11 -8.25 -1.30
N LEU A 17 -3.54 -7.22 -2.05
CA LEU A 17 -3.43 -7.18 -3.52
C LEU A 17 -1.98 -6.95 -4.01
N ASN A 18 -1.15 -7.97 -3.83
CA ASN A 18 0.23 -8.02 -4.29
C ASN A 18 0.32 -8.72 -5.68
N GLN A 19 1.45 -8.62 -6.37
CA GLN A 19 1.66 -9.19 -7.71
C GLN A 19 1.48 -10.70 -7.77
N SER A 20 1.80 -11.43 -6.70
CA SER A 20 1.56 -12.88 -6.65
C SER A 20 0.08 -13.25 -6.50
N ASN A 21 -0.73 -12.31 -6.02
CA ASN A 21 -2.18 -12.43 -5.88
C ASN A 21 -2.95 -11.92 -7.11
N VAL A 22 -2.27 -11.58 -8.21
CA VAL A 22 -2.89 -11.23 -9.50
C VAL A 22 -2.44 -12.23 -10.57
N LEU A 23 -3.36 -13.07 -11.01
CA LEU A 23 -3.10 -14.14 -11.98
C LEU A 23 -3.82 -13.89 -13.29
N ARG A 24 -3.32 -14.50 -14.37
CA ARG A 24 -4.04 -14.53 -15.64
C ARG A 24 -5.32 -15.33 -15.47
N GLY A 25 -6.45 -14.73 -15.80
CA GLY A 25 -7.75 -15.36 -15.62
C GLY A 25 -8.23 -16.14 -16.82
N THR A 26 -9.27 -16.95 -16.58
CA THR A 26 -10.06 -17.61 -17.63
C THR A 26 -11.43 -16.95 -17.85
N ARG A 27 -11.90 -16.14 -16.90
CA ARG A 27 -13.15 -15.37 -17.00
C ARG A 27 -12.91 -13.96 -17.51
N GLU A 28 -11.90 -13.30 -16.94
CA GLU A 28 -11.39 -11.98 -17.30
C GLU A 28 -9.89 -12.11 -17.54
N ASP A 29 -9.25 -11.14 -18.17
CA ASP A 29 -7.82 -11.20 -18.47
C ASP A 29 -6.95 -11.36 -17.21
N TRP A 30 -7.38 -10.74 -16.10
CA TRP A 30 -6.71 -10.80 -14.79
C TRP A 30 -7.69 -11.12 -13.67
N GLN A 31 -7.27 -11.94 -12.72
CA GLN A 31 -8.04 -12.33 -11.55
C GLN A 31 -7.22 -12.13 -10.28
N ALA A 32 -7.82 -11.49 -9.29
CA ALA A 32 -7.26 -11.38 -7.95
C ALA A 32 -7.62 -12.62 -7.11
N ILE A 33 -6.70 -13.10 -6.28
CA ILE A 33 -6.86 -14.28 -5.42
C ILE A 33 -6.43 -13.98 -3.99
N ASP A 34 -6.87 -14.80 -3.03
CA ASP A 34 -6.55 -14.66 -1.60
C ASP A 34 -6.99 -13.31 -0.94
N PRO A 35 -8.26 -12.90 -1.09
CA PRO A 35 -8.74 -11.67 -0.44
C PRO A 35 -8.91 -11.89 1.06
N HIS A 36 -8.42 -10.94 1.87
CA HIS A 36 -8.68 -10.86 3.30
C HIS A 36 -10.09 -10.32 3.63
N GLY A 37 -10.75 -9.65 2.68
CA GLY A 37 -12.17 -9.26 2.78
C GLY A 37 -12.44 -8.09 3.74
N TYR A 38 -11.58 -7.07 3.75
CA TYR A 38 -11.84 -5.87 4.54
C TYR A 38 -12.87 -4.95 3.86
N VAL A 39 -13.46 -4.06 4.63
CA VAL A 39 -14.36 -3.01 4.14
C VAL A 39 -13.76 -1.66 4.52
N GLY A 40 -13.57 -0.78 3.54
CA GLY A 40 -12.93 0.52 3.77
C GLY A 40 -12.55 1.28 2.50
N GLU A 41 -11.74 2.32 2.66
CA GLU A 41 -11.33 3.20 1.55
C GLU A 41 -10.30 2.53 0.62
N ILE A 42 -10.47 2.62 -0.70
CA ILE A 42 -9.54 2.03 -1.69
C ILE A 42 -8.09 2.50 -1.47
N ALA A 43 -7.90 3.72 -0.98
CA ALA A 43 -6.59 4.28 -0.65
C ALA A 43 -5.76 3.41 0.33
N PHE A 44 -6.41 2.59 1.16
CA PHE A 44 -5.77 1.63 2.07
C PHE A 44 -4.92 0.56 1.35
N GLU A 45 -5.29 0.21 0.12
CA GLU A 45 -4.63 -0.83 -0.70
C GLU A 45 -3.24 -0.40 -1.21
N CYS A 46 -2.96 0.91 -1.23
CA CYS A 46 -1.79 1.45 -1.91
C CYS A 46 -0.46 0.86 -1.40
N LEU A 47 -0.31 0.69 -0.08
CA LEU A 47 0.92 0.14 0.50
C LEU A 47 1.24 -1.25 -0.05
N THR A 48 0.22 -2.11 -0.19
CA THR A 48 0.44 -3.49 -0.64
C THR A 48 1.03 -3.54 -2.04
N HIS A 49 0.59 -2.63 -2.93
CA HIS A 49 1.15 -2.51 -4.27
C HIS A 49 2.62 -2.05 -4.29
N LEU A 50 3.05 -1.31 -3.27
CA LEU A 50 4.42 -0.77 -3.17
C LEU A 50 5.41 -1.78 -2.58
N ARG A 51 4.95 -2.64 -1.66
CA ARG A 51 5.77 -3.64 -0.97
C ARG A 51 6.51 -4.55 -1.94
N ASP A 52 5.84 -5.09 -2.96
CA ASP A 52 6.46 -6.14 -3.81
C ASP A 52 7.70 -5.72 -4.59
N ARG A 53 7.84 -4.41 -4.84
CA ARG A 53 8.89 -3.87 -5.71
C ARG A 53 9.69 -2.77 -5.01
N TRP A 54 9.69 -2.77 -3.68
CA TRP A 54 10.35 -1.73 -2.89
C TRP A 54 11.86 -1.67 -3.15
N THR A 55 12.51 -2.84 -3.32
CA THR A 55 13.94 -2.92 -3.60
C THR A 55 14.31 -2.24 -4.91
N GLU A 56 13.40 -2.23 -5.89
CA GLU A 56 13.60 -1.53 -7.16
C GLU A 56 13.48 -0.02 -6.99
N LEU A 57 12.51 0.44 -6.21
CA LEU A 57 12.37 1.86 -5.87
C LEU A 57 13.63 2.38 -5.17
N LYS A 58 14.16 1.62 -4.21
CA LYS A 58 15.39 1.96 -3.46
C LYS A 58 16.65 2.03 -4.32
N ARG A 59 16.68 1.36 -5.48
CA ARG A 59 17.82 1.38 -6.41
C ARG A 59 17.78 2.56 -7.38
N LEU A 60 16.69 3.33 -7.42
CA LEU A 60 16.58 4.49 -8.29
C LEU A 60 17.41 5.66 -7.73
N PRO A 61 17.85 6.60 -8.60
CA PRO A 61 18.64 7.77 -8.16
C PRO A 61 17.93 8.65 -7.13
N ASP A 62 16.60 8.66 -7.16
CA ASP A 62 15.74 9.39 -6.22
C ASP A 62 14.58 8.48 -5.77
N PRO A 63 14.79 7.65 -4.73
CA PRO A 63 13.81 6.68 -4.25
C PRO A 63 12.53 7.34 -3.74
N ASP A 64 12.63 8.51 -3.10
CA ASP A 64 11.49 9.18 -2.48
C ASP A 64 10.55 9.76 -3.54
N ARG A 65 11.12 10.37 -4.58
CA ARG A 65 10.35 10.79 -5.75
C ARG A 65 9.73 9.60 -6.48
N ALA A 66 10.46 8.49 -6.59
CA ALA A 66 9.93 7.28 -7.23
C ALA A 66 8.77 6.66 -6.44
N LEU A 67 8.86 6.64 -5.10
CA LEU A 67 7.79 6.22 -4.21
C LEU A 67 6.53 7.08 -4.42
N ARG A 68 6.67 8.42 -4.35
CA ARG A 68 5.57 9.37 -4.57
C ARG A 68 4.95 9.20 -5.95
N ARG A 69 5.78 9.04 -6.99
CA ARG A 69 5.30 8.78 -8.36
C ARG A 69 4.49 7.50 -8.47
N ARG A 70 4.87 6.44 -7.74
CA ARG A 70 4.14 5.18 -7.77
C ARG A 70 2.81 5.25 -7.03
N ILE A 71 2.74 6.03 -5.96
CA ILE A 71 1.47 6.37 -5.29
C ILE A 71 0.56 7.16 -6.21
N GLU A 72 1.08 8.14 -6.96
CA GLU A 72 0.30 8.88 -7.96
C GLU A 72 -0.27 7.97 -9.04
N ILE A 73 0.53 7.04 -9.57
CA ILE A 73 0.07 6.07 -10.57
C ILE A 73 -1.06 5.20 -10.01
N PHE A 74 -0.92 4.75 -8.76
CA PHE A 74 -1.98 4.00 -8.09
C PHE A 74 -3.24 4.86 -7.94
N ALA A 75 -3.11 6.09 -7.45
CA ALA A 75 -4.24 6.99 -7.23
C ALA A 75 -4.99 7.31 -8.54
N ASP A 76 -4.24 7.56 -9.62
CA ASP A 76 -4.80 7.79 -10.95
C ASP A 76 -5.53 6.53 -11.47
N ALA A 77 -4.96 5.33 -11.30
CA ALA A 77 -5.57 4.07 -11.73
C ALA A 77 -6.80 3.66 -10.90
N ALA A 78 -6.82 4.03 -9.62
CA ALA A 78 -7.92 3.78 -8.70
C ALA A 78 -8.96 4.91 -8.68
N GLU A 79 -8.75 5.99 -9.43
CA GLU A 79 -9.61 7.18 -9.49
C GLU A 79 -9.87 7.81 -8.11
N ILE A 80 -8.83 7.87 -7.27
CA ILE A 80 -8.88 8.44 -5.92
C ILE A 80 -7.98 9.67 -5.78
N ASP A 81 -8.22 10.44 -4.72
CA ASP A 81 -7.37 11.58 -4.39
C ASP A 81 -5.93 11.13 -4.03
N ARG A 82 -4.95 11.84 -4.60
CA ARG A 82 -3.53 11.51 -4.48
C ARG A 82 -3.01 11.75 -3.07
N GLU A 83 -3.42 12.85 -2.46
CA GLU A 83 -3.01 13.18 -1.08
C GLU A 83 -3.60 12.17 -0.10
N ARG A 84 -4.84 11.73 -0.35
CA ARG A 84 -5.51 10.65 0.39
C ARG A 84 -4.74 9.33 0.28
N ALA A 85 -4.30 8.96 -0.92
CA ALA A 85 -3.47 7.77 -1.14
C ALA A 85 -2.12 7.86 -0.41
N MET A 86 -1.47 9.03 -0.40
CA MET A 86 -0.23 9.26 0.34
C MET A 86 -0.43 9.10 1.85
N ARG A 87 -1.46 9.74 2.42
CA ARG A 87 -1.77 9.67 3.86
C ARG A 87 -2.13 8.26 4.32
N TRP A 88 -2.88 7.52 3.51
CA TRP A 88 -3.18 6.12 3.80
C TRP A 88 -1.94 5.22 3.69
N THR A 89 -1.08 5.44 2.69
CA THR A 89 0.18 4.71 2.54
C THR A 89 1.08 4.93 3.76
N HIS A 90 1.24 6.18 4.21
CA HIS A 90 1.96 6.52 5.43
C HIS A 90 1.36 5.80 6.65
N THR A 91 0.04 5.89 6.83
CA THR A 91 -0.67 5.24 7.95
C THR A 91 -0.47 3.72 7.95
N ARG A 92 -0.53 3.09 6.78
CA ARG A 92 -0.31 1.65 6.60
C ARG A 92 1.13 1.26 6.89
N ALA A 93 2.11 2.08 6.49
CA ALA A 93 3.52 1.84 6.78
C ALA A 93 3.77 1.85 8.30
N VAL A 94 3.23 2.86 9.01
CA VAL A 94 3.26 2.91 10.48
C VAL A 94 2.55 1.70 11.11
N GLN A 95 1.39 1.31 10.59
CA GLN A 95 0.68 0.11 11.05
C GLN A 95 1.53 -1.16 10.89
N ALA A 96 2.24 -1.31 9.78
CA ALA A 96 3.11 -2.46 9.51
C ALA A 96 4.29 -2.52 10.50
N ILE A 97 4.93 -1.38 10.78
CA ILE A 97 5.99 -1.27 11.80
C ILE A 97 5.48 -1.73 13.17
N LEU A 98 4.30 -1.23 13.59
CA LEU A 98 3.72 -1.61 14.89
C LEU A 98 3.33 -3.09 14.98
N ARG A 99 2.90 -3.68 13.86
CA ARG A 99 2.53 -5.10 13.80
C ARG A 99 3.75 -6.03 13.81
N ALA A 100 4.91 -5.58 13.33
CA ALA A 100 6.10 -6.42 13.22
C ALA A 100 6.54 -6.99 14.57
N GLY A 101 6.33 -6.28 15.69
CA GLY A 101 6.49 -6.79 17.05
C GLY A 101 7.89 -7.34 17.40
N PRO A 102 8.24 -7.50 18.69
CA PRO A 102 9.53 -8.06 19.09
C PRO A 102 9.69 -9.57 18.82
N HIS A 103 8.65 -10.28 18.35
CA HIS A 103 8.63 -11.74 18.24
C HIS A 103 8.88 -12.31 16.84
N ASP A 104 8.84 -11.48 15.79
CA ASP A 104 8.93 -11.97 14.41
C ASP A 104 10.38 -12.05 13.87
N GLY A 105 11.37 -11.72 14.69
CA GLY A 105 12.76 -11.55 14.25
C GLY A 105 12.90 -10.36 13.29
N PRO A 106 14.12 -9.98 12.85
CA PRO A 106 14.28 -8.98 11.82
C PRO A 106 13.69 -9.54 10.51
N ARG A 107 12.50 -9.07 10.16
CA ARG A 107 11.97 -9.18 8.80
C ARG A 107 12.82 -8.27 7.90
N ASP A 108 13.32 -8.80 6.78
CA ASP A 108 14.12 -8.08 5.77
C ASP A 108 13.40 -6.81 5.22
N ASP A 109 12.09 -6.75 5.45
CA ASP A 109 11.16 -5.70 5.07
C ASP A 109 10.74 -4.75 6.21
N SER A 110 11.36 -4.78 7.39
CA SER A 110 11.09 -3.74 8.41
C SER A 110 11.58 -2.36 7.92
N ASP A 111 12.78 -2.32 7.34
CA ASP A 111 13.43 -1.11 6.85
C ASP A 111 12.63 -0.40 5.74
N VAL A 112 11.85 -1.15 4.95
CA VAL A 112 11.02 -0.55 3.88
C VAL A 112 9.86 0.24 4.46
N HIS A 113 9.17 -0.27 5.48
CA HIS A 113 8.02 0.42 6.06
C HIS A 113 8.46 1.69 6.79
N GLU A 114 9.60 1.65 7.50
CA GLU A 114 10.20 2.84 8.10
C GLU A 114 10.59 3.89 7.06
N TRP A 115 11.25 3.46 5.97
CA TRP A 115 11.57 4.36 4.85
C TRP A 115 10.32 4.98 4.23
N MET A 116 9.30 4.16 3.90
CA MET A 116 8.06 4.68 3.33
C MET A 116 7.34 5.65 4.25
N ALA A 117 7.30 5.39 5.56
CA ALA A 117 6.74 6.32 6.53
C ALA A 117 7.53 7.64 6.55
N ALA A 118 8.86 7.58 6.65
CA ALA A 118 9.70 8.79 6.66
C ALA A 118 9.56 9.62 5.38
N SER A 119 9.58 8.98 4.21
CA SER A 119 9.55 9.64 2.90
C SER A 119 8.21 10.28 2.54
N LEU A 120 7.15 9.97 3.29
CA LEU A 120 5.79 10.48 3.08
C LEU A 120 5.30 11.43 4.17
N THR A 121 6.20 11.88 5.06
CA THR A 121 5.93 13.00 5.95
C THR A 121 5.98 14.33 5.20
N ASP A 122 5.20 15.30 5.66
CA ASP A 122 5.20 16.69 5.16
C ASP A 122 6.36 17.51 5.74
#